data_AF-A0AAV5SKK8-F1
#
_entry.id   AF-A0AAV5SKK8-F1
#
_cell.length_a   1.000
_cell.length_b   1.000
_cell.length_c   1.000
_cell.angle_alpha   90.00
_cell.angle_beta   90.00
_cell.angle_gamma   90.00
#
_symmetry.space_group_name_H-M   'P 1'
#
loop_
_entity.id
_entity.type
_entity.pdbx_description
1 polymer ?
#
loop_
_entity_poly.entity_id
_entity_poly.type
_entity_poly.pdbx_seq_one_letter_code
_entity_poly.pdbx_strand_id
1 'polypeptide(L)'
;MSFPRSLDGTMAEAAEKMRTMMKELSDKDIRDEVTRREIFEAARKVCKGMTPGLMTSPRYEFIERLLLCGNMNAKKAAIDELAMICDHEMGESCSVRRWMKTRNLLPVLLSDHLDHPEYVGKIGPIVRKLAPVLSEREFRAVWCLQKGRCGISHEMFVLLLANLASGFQEDQIIMLFRYFKKQLKLLATCQLQQTAFLRMTDVVLIALTRQCRPPIPLKDK
;
A
#
# COMPACT_ATOMS: atom_id res chain seq x y z
N MET A 1 37.16 -6.48 33.24
CA MET A 1 35.88 -7.11 32.84
C MET A 1 35.36 -6.31 31.65
N SER A 2 35.35 -6.89 30.44
CA SER A 2 34.84 -6.18 29.26
C SER A 2 33.32 -6.24 29.27
N PHE A 3 32.67 -5.08 29.23
CA PHE A 3 31.23 -5.00 29.00
C PHE A 3 30.85 -5.78 27.74
N PRO A 4 29.71 -6.51 27.73
CA PRO A 4 29.27 -7.20 26.53
C PRO A 4 29.03 -6.16 25.43
N ARG A 5 29.52 -6.42 24.22
CA ARG A 5 29.17 -5.67 23.00
C ARG A 5 27.65 -5.42 23.04
N SER A 6 27.21 -4.17 22.91
CA SER A 6 25.80 -3.81 23.06
C SER A 6 24.94 -4.76 22.23
N LEU A 7 23.80 -5.22 22.76
CA LEU A 7 22.84 -6.08 22.05
C LEU A 7 22.52 -5.54 20.65
N ASP A 8 22.57 -4.22 20.48
CA ASP A 8 22.40 -3.53 19.20
C ASP A 8 23.45 -3.92 18.16
N GLY A 9 24.71 -4.13 18.57
CA GLY A 9 25.80 -4.50 17.66
C GLY A 9 25.65 -5.91 17.09
N THR A 10 25.20 -6.87 17.89
CA THR A 10 24.97 -8.25 17.43
C THR A 10 23.70 -8.35 16.56
N MET A 11 22.65 -7.60 16.89
CA MET A 11 21.44 -7.53 16.07
C MET A 11 21.67 -6.80 14.74
N ALA A 12 22.53 -5.77 14.72
CA ALA A 12 22.93 -5.10 13.48
C ALA A 12 23.73 -6.03 12.54
N GLU A 13 24.64 -6.85 13.09
CA GLU A 13 25.38 -7.84 12.31
C GLU A 13 24.45 -8.94 11.75
N ALA A 14 23.51 -9.42 12.57
CA ALA A 14 22.50 -10.37 12.13
C ALA A 14 21.60 -9.80 11.01
N ALA A 15 21.22 -8.53 11.12
CA ALA A 15 20.46 -7.83 10.08
C ALA A 15 21.25 -7.74 8.77
N GLU A 16 22.56 -7.44 8.82
CA GLU A 16 23.38 -7.34 7.61
C GLU A 16 23.62 -8.70 6.94
N LYS A 17 23.85 -9.76 7.73
CA LYS A 17 23.91 -11.14 7.20
C LYS A 17 22.60 -11.52 6.53
N MET A 18 21.47 -11.18 7.15
CA MET A 18 20.15 -11.43 6.58
C MET A 18 19.94 -10.68 5.26
N ARG A 19 20.36 -9.41 5.17
CA ARG A 19 20.30 -8.65 3.89
C ARG A 19 21.12 -9.32 2.80
N THR A 20 22.30 -9.83 3.14
CA THR A 20 23.17 -10.53 2.18
C THR A 20 22.49 -11.80 1.67
N MET A 21 21.97 -12.62 2.57
CA MET A 21 21.19 -13.81 2.20
C MET A 21 19.98 -13.47 1.32
N MET A 22 19.21 -12.43 1.69
CA MET A 22 18.06 -11.98 0.90
C MET A 22 18.46 -11.51 -0.50
N LYS A 23 19.64 -10.91 -0.66
CA LYS A 23 20.15 -10.47 -1.96
C LYS A 23 20.38 -11.66 -2.89
N GLU A 24 20.90 -12.76 -2.36
CA GLU A 24 21.26 -13.99 -3.08
C GLU A 24 20.06 -14.84 -3.50
N LEU A 25 18.87 -14.60 -2.92
CA LEU A 25 17.65 -15.35 -3.28
C LEU A 25 17.28 -15.18 -4.75
N SER A 26 17.04 -16.29 -5.43
CA SER A 26 16.54 -16.27 -6.80
C SER A 26 15.05 -15.93 -6.85
N ASP A 27 14.58 -15.55 -8.04
CA ASP A 27 13.15 -15.38 -8.31
C ASP A 27 12.32 -16.64 -8.02
N LYS A 28 12.92 -17.82 -8.16
CA LYS A 28 12.28 -19.10 -7.83
C LYS A 28 12.05 -19.21 -6.32
N ASP A 29 13.06 -18.86 -5.54
CA ASP A 29 13.01 -18.91 -4.07
C ASP A 29 11.98 -17.91 -3.52
N ILE A 30 11.89 -16.73 -4.14
CA ILE A 30 10.88 -15.71 -3.80
C ILE A 30 9.45 -16.20 -4.06
N ARG A 31 9.28 -17.04 -5.09
CA ARG A 31 7.98 -17.62 -5.47
C ARG A 31 7.60 -18.83 -4.63
N ASP A 32 8.54 -19.45 -3.93
CA ASP A 32 8.27 -20.55 -3.01
C ASP A 32 7.61 -20.07 -1.70
N GLU A 33 6.56 -20.76 -1.26
CA GLU A 33 5.82 -20.36 -0.05
C GLU A 33 6.58 -20.66 1.24
N VAL A 34 7.27 -21.80 1.29
CA VAL A 34 8.01 -22.24 2.46
C VAL A 34 9.18 -21.30 2.69
N THR A 35 9.94 -20.99 1.64
CA THR A 35 11.04 -20.03 1.70
C THR A 35 10.59 -18.65 2.17
N ARG A 36 9.49 -18.10 1.63
CA ARG A 36 8.93 -16.83 2.11
C ARG A 36 8.61 -16.86 3.60
N ARG A 37 7.99 -17.94 4.07
CA ARG A 37 7.58 -18.10 5.47
C ARG A 37 8.78 -18.14 6.41
N GLU A 38 9.80 -18.92 6.06
CA GLU A 38 11.04 -19.04 6.84
C GLU A 38 11.78 -17.70 6.93
N ILE A 39 11.88 -16.98 5.81
CA ILE A 39 12.51 -15.66 5.77
C ILE A 39 11.74 -14.66 6.63
N PHE A 40 10.40 -14.64 6.56
CA PHE A 40 9.62 -13.76 7.43
C PHE A 40 9.77 -14.09 8.91
N GLU A 41 9.82 -15.38 9.26
CA GLU A 41 10.03 -15.79 10.65
C GLU A 41 11.41 -15.34 11.17
N ALA A 42 12.46 -15.56 10.37
CA ALA A 42 13.80 -15.10 10.68
C ALA A 42 13.85 -13.55 10.77
N ALA A 43 13.18 -12.83 9.86
CA ALA A 43 13.15 -11.38 9.84
C ALA A 43 12.50 -10.83 11.10
N ARG A 44 11.37 -11.41 11.52
CA ARG A 44 10.69 -11.04 12.76
C ARG A 44 11.59 -11.26 13.98
N LYS A 45 12.34 -12.36 14.04
CA LYS A 45 13.27 -12.64 15.15
C LYS A 45 14.41 -11.62 15.22
N VAL A 46 15.01 -11.28 14.07
CA VAL A 46 16.07 -10.26 13.98
C VAL A 46 15.52 -8.87 14.33
N CYS A 47 14.34 -8.52 13.83
CA CYS A 47 13.74 -7.20 14.06
C CYS A 47 13.17 -7.00 15.47
N LYS A 48 12.79 -8.06 16.21
CA LYS A 48 12.34 -7.95 17.62
C LYS A 48 13.36 -7.30 18.54
N GLY A 49 14.65 -7.43 18.22
CA GLY A 49 15.76 -6.82 18.98
C GLY A 49 16.17 -5.44 18.46
N MET A 50 15.54 -4.91 17.41
CA MET A 50 15.87 -3.61 16.82
C MET A 50 14.89 -2.53 17.29
N THR A 51 15.31 -1.27 17.22
CA THR A 51 14.42 -0.14 17.54
C THR A 51 13.20 -0.15 16.59
N PRO A 52 11.97 -0.14 17.12
CA PRO A 52 10.76 -0.14 16.31
C PRO A 52 10.75 1.01 15.30
N GLY A 53 10.32 0.72 14.08
CA GLY A 53 10.18 1.72 13.02
C GLY A 53 11.46 2.12 12.28
N LEU A 54 12.59 1.42 12.46
CA LEU A 54 13.73 1.55 11.55
C LEU A 54 13.30 1.10 10.14
N MET A 55 13.12 2.08 9.26
CA MET A 55 12.69 1.94 7.86
C MET A 55 13.65 1.11 6.98
N THR A 56 14.75 0.67 7.57
CA THR A 56 15.83 -0.14 7.01
C THR A 56 15.84 -1.56 7.61
N SER A 57 14.76 -2.00 8.26
CA SER A 57 14.70 -3.37 8.77
C SER A 57 14.71 -4.38 7.62
N PRO A 58 15.42 -5.52 7.74
CA PRO A 58 15.41 -6.58 6.73
C PRO A 58 13.99 -7.07 6.39
N ARG A 59 13.04 -6.96 7.34
CA ARG A 59 11.63 -7.27 7.12
C ARG A 59 11.00 -6.37 6.07
N TYR A 60 11.18 -5.05 6.17
CA TYR A 60 10.68 -4.11 5.15
C TYR A 60 11.35 -4.31 3.79
N GLU A 61 12.67 -4.55 3.77
CA GLU A 61 13.41 -4.82 2.52
C GLU A 61 12.91 -6.09 1.81
N PHE A 62 12.59 -7.13 2.57
CA PHE A 62 12.02 -8.34 1.99
C PHE A 62 10.60 -8.12 1.46
N ILE A 63 9.76 -7.39 2.20
CA ILE A 63 8.42 -7.00 1.71
C ILE A 63 8.53 -6.23 0.39
N GLU A 64 9.45 -5.26 0.29
CA GLU A 64 9.69 -4.51 -0.95
C GLU A 64 10.01 -5.46 -2.11
N ARG A 65 10.91 -6.43 -1.90
CA ARG A 65 11.29 -7.41 -2.92
C ARG A 65 10.11 -8.28 -3.35
N LEU A 66 9.25 -8.72 -2.42
CA LEU A 66 8.03 -9.46 -2.75
C LEU A 66 7.02 -8.62 -3.52
N LEU A 67 6.86 -7.35 -3.17
CA LEU A 67 5.96 -6.42 -3.85
C LEU A 67 6.41 -6.10 -5.28
N LEU A 68 7.72 -6.04 -5.51
CA LEU A 68 8.32 -5.84 -6.82
C LEU A 68 8.36 -7.13 -7.66
N CYS A 69 8.18 -8.30 -7.03
CA CYS A 69 8.04 -9.54 -7.75
C CYS A 69 6.70 -9.54 -8.53
N GLY A 70 6.75 -9.93 -9.81
CA GLY A 70 5.54 -10.03 -10.64
C GLY A 70 4.53 -11.11 -10.19
N ASN A 71 4.87 -11.93 -9.17
CA ASN A 71 4.06 -13.03 -8.70
C ASN A 71 2.98 -12.58 -7.69
N MET A 72 1.70 -12.88 -7.99
CA MET A 72 0.57 -12.50 -7.12
C MET A 72 0.66 -13.07 -5.71
N ASN A 73 1.06 -14.34 -5.54
CA ASN A 73 1.13 -14.98 -4.23
C ASN A 73 2.23 -14.35 -3.34
N ALA A 74 3.37 -13.99 -3.94
CA ALA A 74 4.41 -13.23 -3.27
C ALA A 74 3.89 -11.85 -2.82
N LYS A 75 3.21 -11.11 -3.71
CA LYS A 75 2.60 -9.82 -3.37
C LYS A 75 1.57 -9.95 -2.24
N LYS A 76 0.67 -10.95 -2.30
CA LYS A 76 -0.33 -11.23 -1.25
C LYS A 76 0.35 -11.49 0.11
N ALA A 77 1.40 -12.32 0.14
CA ALA A 77 2.15 -12.59 1.36
C ALA A 77 2.81 -11.32 1.93
N ALA A 78 3.36 -10.46 1.09
CA ALA A 78 3.90 -9.16 1.51
C ALA A 78 2.82 -8.25 2.11
N ILE A 79 1.63 -8.23 1.51
CA ILE A 79 0.49 -7.43 1.99
C ILE A 79 -0.01 -7.94 3.34
N ASP A 80 -0.09 -9.26 3.52
CA ASP A 80 -0.47 -9.87 4.79
C ASP A 80 0.54 -9.53 5.90
N GLU A 81 1.83 -9.57 5.57
CA GLU A 81 2.89 -9.13 6.49
C GLU A 81 2.75 -7.66 6.88
N LEU A 82 2.48 -6.79 5.90
CA LEU A 82 2.25 -5.35 6.15
C LEU A 82 1.03 -5.10 7.02
N ALA A 83 -0.05 -5.86 6.82
CA ALA A 83 -1.24 -5.76 7.64
C ALA A 83 -0.92 -6.10 9.11
N MET A 84 -0.20 -7.21 9.34
CA MET A 84 0.24 -7.60 10.69
C MET A 84 1.09 -6.51 11.36
N ILE A 85 2.03 -5.90 10.62
CA ILE A 85 2.83 -4.79 11.16
C ILE A 85 1.93 -3.61 11.57
N CYS A 86 0.97 -3.25 10.72
CA CYS A 86 0.10 -2.12 11.00
C CYS A 86 -0.85 -2.37 12.18
N ASP A 87 -1.30 -3.61 12.38
CA ASP A 87 -2.33 -3.95 13.36
C ASP A 87 -1.76 -4.25 14.76
N HIS A 88 -0.53 -4.75 14.84
CA HIS A 88 0.11 -5.08 16.13
C HIS A 88 0.86 -3.92 16.78
N GLU A 89 1.25 -2.89 16.03
CA GLU A 89 2.22 -1.91 16.50
C GLU A 89 1.69 -0.47 16.34
N MET A 90 1.02 0.04 17.38
CA MET A 90 0.32 1.33 17.44
C MET A 90 1.17 2.56 17.03
N GLY A 91 2.51 2.45 17.02
CA GLY A 91 3.43 3.46 16.49
C GLY A 91 3.97 3.17 15.07
N GLU A 92 4.09 1.89 14.68
CA GLU A 92 4.63 1.51 13.37
C GLU A 92 3.65 1.75 12.23
N SER A 93 2.35 1.88 12.48
CA SER A 93 1.41 2.37 11.45
C SER A 93 1.86 3.71 10.83
N CYS A 94 2.54 4.57 11.59
CA CYS A 94 3.15 5.79 11.05
C CYS A 94 4.44 5.51 10.26
N SER A 95 5.26 4.55 10.73
CA SER A 95 6.49 4.13 10.07
C SER A 95 6.23 3.40 8.75
N VAL A 96 5.29 2.44 8.71
CA VAL A 96 4.84 1.77 7.48
C VAL A 96 4.38 2.78 6.46
N ARG A 97 3.52 3.74 6.86
CA ARG A 97 3.06 4.80 5.94
C ARG A 97 4.22 5.62 5.38
N ARG A 98 5.16 6.02 6.23
CA ARG A 98 6.36 6.75 5.81
C ARG A 98 7.20 5.90 4.86
N TRP A 99 7.38 4.61 5.15
CA TRP A 99 8.16 3.68 4.35
C TRP A 99 7.56 3.48 2.97
N MET A 100 6.26 3.18 2.90
CA MET A 100 5.54 3.03 1.64
C MET A 100 5.62 4.28 0.77
N LYS A 101 5.58 5.47 1.41
CA LYS A 101 5.76 6.76 0.74
C LYS A 101 7.18 6.92 0.19
N THR A 102 8.20 6.73 1.02
CA THR A 102 9.61 6.83 0.62
C THR A 102 9.96 5.86 -0.51
N ARG A 103 9.40 4.65 -0.49
CA ARG A 103 9.62 3.62 -1.51
C ARG A 103 8.69 3.71 -2.72
N ASN A 104 7.76 4.68 -2.74
CA ASN A 104 6.79 4.87 -3.82
C ASN A 104 6.06 3.57 -4.19
N LEU A 105 5.57 2.83 -3.19
CA LEU A 105 4.98 1.50 -3.39
C LEU A 105 3.51 1.53 -3.83
N LEU A 106 2.83 2.67 -3.70
CA LEU A 106 1.42 2.77 -4.07
C LEU A 106 1.19 2.49 -5.57
N PRO A 107 1.98 3.05 -6.51
CA PRO A 107 1.89 2.65 -7.91
C PRO A 107 2.15 1.16 -8.16
N VAL A 108 3.07 0.53 -7.41
CA VAL A 108 3.42 -0.90 -7.52
C VAL A 108 2.27 -1.80 -7.09
N LEU A 109 1.58 -1.43 -6.00
CA LEU A 109 0.40 -2.15 -5.54
C LEU A 109 -0.75 -2.06 -6.52
N LEU A 110 -0.87 -0.91 -7.18
CA LEU A 110 -1.96 -0.60 -8.07
C LEU A 110 -1.67 -0.93 -9.53
N SER A 111 -0.47 -1.38 -9.93
CA SER A 111 -0.10 -1.61 -11.32
C SER A 111 -0.68 -2.91 -11.90
N ASP A 112 -0.68 -3.98 -11.11
CA ASP A 112 -0.93 -5.35 -11.59
C ASP A 112 -2.00 -6.07 -10.74
N HIS A 113 -2.55 -7.16 -11.28
CA HIS A 113 -3.46 -8.10 -10.60
C HIS A 113 -4.79 -7.50 -10.11
N LEU A 114 -5.19 -6.34 -10.64
CA LEU A 114 -6.46 -5.69 -10.27
C LEU A 114 -7.69 -6.37 -10.85
N ASP A 115 -7.51 -7.26 -11.81
CA ASP A 115 -8.53 -8.18 -12.33
C ASP A 115 -8.85 -9.31 -11.35
N HIS A 116 -8.04 -9.52 -10.31
CA HIS A 116 -8.28 -10.52 -9.27
C HIS A 116 -8.90 -9.89 -8.00
N PRO A 117 -10.20 -10.15 -7.70
CA PRO A 117 -10.89 -9.54 -6.57
C PRO A 117 -10.23 -9.83 -5.21
N GLU A 118 -9.62 -11.01 -5.05
CA GLU A 118 -8.91 -11.38 -3.83
C GLU A 118 -7.69 -10.48 -3.55
N TYR A 119 -6.96 -10.10 -4.62
CA TYR A 119 -5.82 -9.19 -4.49
C TYR A 119 -6.31 -7.79 -4.14
N VAL A 120 -7.35 -7.31 -4.82
CA VAL A 120 -8.01 -6.02 -4.56
C VAL A 120 -8.52 -5.93 -3.11
N GLY A 121 -9.13 -7.01 -2.61
CA GLY A 121 -9.59 -7.11 -1.23
C GLY A 121 -8.48 -6.96 -0.20
N LYS A 122 -7.28 -7.52 -0.47
CA LYS A 122 -6.11 -7.41 0.42
C LYS A 122 -5.45 -6.04 0.37
N ILE A 123 -5.31 -5.41 -0.80
CA ILE A 123 -4.67 -4.08 -0.89
C ILE A 123 -5.56 -2.94 -0.39
N GLY A 124 -6.89 -3.08 -0.46
CA GLY A 124 -7.85 -2.04 -0.10
C GLY A 124 -7.60 -1.39 1.29
N PRO A 125 -7.45 -2.17 2.38
CA PRO A 125 -7.14 -1.64 3.71
C PRO A 125 -5.81 -0.89 3.78
N ILE A 126 -4.76 -1.40 3.15
CA ILE A 126 -3.42 -0.76 3.11
C ILE A 126 -3.50 0.58 2.37
N VAL A 127 -4.15 0.58 1.22
CA VAL A 127 -4.35 1.75 0.36
C VAL A 127 -5.12 2.85 1.11
N ARG A 128 -6.17 2.52 1.87
CA ARG A 128 -6.89 3.49 2.72
C ARG A 128 -6.00 4.14 3.78
N LYS A 129 -5.06 3.40 4.37
CA LYS A 129 -4.11 3.95 5.36
C LYS A 129 -3.16 4.99 4.73
N LEU A 130 -2.89 4.91 3.43
CA LEU A 130 -2.04 5.86 2.70
C LEU A 130 -2.77 7.11 2.20
N ALA A 131 -4.07 7.01 1.94
CA ALA A 131 -4.88 8.09 1.35
C ALA A 131 -4.65 9.50 1.96
N PRO A 132 -4.61 9.68 3.30
CA PRO A 132 -4.54 11.01 3.90
C PRO A 132 -3.20 11.74 3.68
N VAL A 133 -2.14 11.02 3.27
CA VAL A 133 -0.77 11.56 3.20
C VAL A 133 -0.22 11.65 1.78
N LEU A 134 -1.05 11.35 0.77
CA LEU A 134 -0.68 11.44 -0.64
C LEU A 134 -0.53 12.90 -1.07
N SER A 135 0.64 13.25 -1.58
CA SER A 135 0.85 14.50 -2.28
C SER A 135 0.09 14.54 -3.61
N GLU A 136 -0.10 15.75 -4.15
CA GLU A 136 -0.67 15.94 -5.48
C GLU A 136 0.05 15.11 -6.56
N ARG A 137 1.38 15.09 -6.49
CA ARG A 137 2.21 14.35 -7.46
C ARG A 137 1.94 12.85 -7.40
N GLU A 138 1.85 12.29 -6.20
CA GLU A 138 1.58 10.85 -5.98
C GLU A 138 0.15 10.51 -6.42
N PHE A 139 -0.83 11.34 -6.07
CA PHE A 139 -2.20 11.17 -6.53
C PHE A 139 -2.29 11.19 -8.06
N ARG A 140 -1.63 12.15 -8.73
CA ARG A 140 -1.59 12.22 -10.19
C ARG A 140 -0.95 10.98 -10.80
N ALA A 141 0.12 10.46 -10.20
CA ALA A 141 0.77 9.24 -10.67
C ALA A 141 -0.19 8.05 -10.62
N VAL A 142 -0.90 7.88 -9.49
CA VAL A 142 -1.94 6.85 -9.35
C VAL A 142 -3.06 7.08 -10.36
N TRP A 143 -3.60 8.30 -10.47
CA TRP A 143 -4.66 8.65 -11.42
C TRP A 143 -4.29 8.28 -12.86
N CYS A 144 -3.03 8.45 -13.26
CA CYS A 144 -2.57 8.08 -14.60
C CYS A 144 -2.57 6.57 -14.87
N LEU A 145 -2.53 5.71 -13.84
CA LEU A 145 -2.56 4.24 -14.00
C LEU A 145 -3.89 3.73 -14.60
N GLN A 146 -4.95 4.53 -14.59
CA GLN A 146 -6.20 4.14 -15.26
C GLN A 146 -6.06 4.07 -16.79
N LYS A 147 -5.08 4.78 -17.37
CA LYS A 147 -4.89 4.83 -18.82
C LYS A 147 -4.52 3.43 -19.33
N GLY A 148 -5.26 2.96 -20.33
CA GLY A 148 -5.04 1.64 -20.92
C GLY A 148 -5.69 0.48 -20.14
N ARG A 149 -6.46 0.76 -19.07
CA ARG A 149 -7.24 -0.27 -18.37
C ARG A 149 -8.63 -0.41 -18.94
N CYS A 150 -9.05 -1.65 -19.14
CA CYS A 150 -10.37 -2.03 -19.63
C CYS A 150 -10.96 -3.15 -18.76
N GLY A 151 -12.28 -3.34 -18.83
CA GLY A 151 -12.98 -4.44 -18.15
C GLY A 151 -12.87 -4.40 -16.62
N ILE A 152 -12.78 -5.58 -16.01
CA ILE A 152 -12.81 -5.80 -14.54
C ILE A 152 -11.68 -5.04 -13.83
N SER A 153 -10.48 -5.01 -14.41
CA SER A 153 -9.32 -4.28 -13.85
C SER A 153 -9.60 -2.78 -13.69
N HIS A 154 -10.31 -2.18 -14.63
CA HIS A 154 -10.69 -0.77 -14.55
C HIS A 154 -11.75 -0.53 -13.45
N GLU A 155 -12.75 -1.41 -13.34
CA GLU A 155 -13.79 -1.30 -12.30
C GLU A 155 -13.21 -1.41 -10.90
N MET A 156 -12.31 -2.37 -10.68
CA MET A 156 -11.62 -2.54 -9.41
C MET A 156 -10.70 -1.36 -9.10
N PHE A 157 -10.04 -0.80 -10.12
CA PHE A 157 -9.24 0.41 -9.95
C PHE A 157 -10.08 1.62 -9.52
N VAL A 158 -11.25 1.82 -10.12
CA VAL A 158 -12.20 2.87 -9.74
C VAL A 158 -12.67 2.67 -8.29
N LEU A 159 -12.99 1.43 -7.89
CA LEU A 159 -13.38 1.12 -6.51
C LEU A 159 -12.25 1.43 -5.50
N LEU A 160 -11.00 1.12 -5.85
CA LEU A 160 -9.84 1.46 -5.03
C LEU A 160 -9.62 2.97 -4.95
N LEU A 161 -9.80 3.71 -6.06
CA LEU A 161 -9.78 5.16 -6.07
C LEU A 161 -10.88 5.78 -5.22
N ALA A 162 -12.10 5.24 -5.24
CA ALA A 162 -13.19 5.67 -4.36
C ALA A 162 -12.84 5.45 -2.88
N ASN A 163 -12.26 4.30 -2.57
CA ASN A 163 -11.79 4.00 -1.22
C ASN A 163 -10.65 4.93 -0.79
N LEU A 164 -9.72 5.27 -1.68
CA LEU A 164 -8.71 6.30 -1.43
C LEU A 164 -9.36 7.65 -1.15
N ALA A 165 -10.28 8.07 -2.00
CA ALA A 165 -10.91 9.38 -1.90
C ALA A 165 -11.70 9.57 -0.60
N SER A 166 -12.22 8.50 0.00
CA SER A 166 -12.88 8.56 1.33
C SER A 166 -11.95 8.95 2.48
N GLY A 167 -10.63 8.82 2.32
CA GLY A 167 -9.63 9.23 3.31
C GLY A 167 -8.92 10.55 2.97
N PHE A 168 -9.36 11.26 1.94
CA PHE A 168 -8.73 12.50 1.51
C PHE A 168 -9.05 13.66 2.46
N GLN A 169 -8.19 14.67 2.46
CA GLN A 169 -8.44 15.97 3.07
C GLN A 169 -9.16 16.89 2.07
N GLU A 170 -9.70 18.01 2.54
CA GLU A 170 -10.45 18.98 1.72
C GLU A 170 -9.67 19.41 0.45
N ASP A 171 -8.39 19.77 0.60
CA ASP A 171 -7.52 20.15 -0.53
C ASP A 171 -7.36 19.04 -1.57
N GLN A 172 -7.28 17.78 -1.12
CA GLN A 172 -7.14 16.61 -2.00
C GLN A 172 -8.44 16.32 -2.76
N ILE A 173 -9.60 16.59 -2.14
CA ILE A 173 -10.91 16.52 -2.80
C ILE A 173 -11.03 17.62 -3.86
N ILE A 174 -10.69 18.87 -3.53
CA ILE A 174 -10.68 19.99 -4.48
C ILE A 174 -9.78 19.68 -5.68
N MET A 175 -8.63 19.09 -5.43
CA MET A 175 -7.72 18.64 -6.46
C MET A 175 -8.32 17.54 -7.35
N LEU A 176 -8.99 16.54 -6.77
CA LEU A 176 -9.70 15.50 -7.50
C LEU A 176 -10.77 16.10 -8.43
N PHE A 177 -11.51 17.11 -7.97
CA PHE A 177 -12.45 17.90 -8.80
C PHE A 177 -11.77 18.64 -9.96
N ARG A 178 -10.57 19.22 -9.75
CA ARG A 178 -9.83 19.88 -10.84
C ARG A 178 -9.40 18.89 -11.92
N TYR A 179 -8.93 17.70 -11.53
CA TYR A 179 -8.59 16.64 -12.49
C TYR A 179 -9.80 16.15 -13.26
N PHE A 180 -10.92 15.97 -12.56
CA PHE A 180 -12.21 15.62 -13.16
C PHE A 180 -12.64 16.66 -14.21
N LYS A 181 -12.61 17.95 -13.87
CA LYS A 181 -12.95 19.04 -14.80
C LYS A 181 -12.06 19.05 -16.04
N LYS A 182 -10.76 18.75 -15.89
CA LYS A 182 -9.81 18.67 -17.01
C LYS A 182 -10.09 17.45 -17.90
N GLN A 183 -10.38 16.30 -17.31
CA GLN A 183 -10.76 15.08 -18.02
C GLN A 183 -12.08 15.25 -18.77
N LEU A 184 -13.09 15.86 -18.17
CA LEU A 184 -14.37 16.17 -18.83
C LEU A 184 -14.24 17.07 -20.06
N LYS A 185 -13.33 18.04 -20.03
CA LYS A 185 -13.06 18.89 -21.21
C LYS A 185 -12.42 18.13 -22.36
N LEU A 186 -11.56 17.15 -22.06
CA LEU A 186 -10.98 16.22 -23.05
C LEU A 186 -12.00 15.14 -23.47
N LEU A 187 -12.95 14.88 -22.57
CA LEU A 187 -14.20 14.13 -22.66
C LEU A 187 -14.94 14.17 -23.99
N ALA A 188 -15.09 15.40 -24.52
CA ALA A 188 -16.29 15.94 -25.17
C ALA A 188 -16.76 15.28 -26.48
N THR A 189 -16.18 14.14 -26.90
CA THR A 189 -16.45 13.52 -28.21
C THR A 189 -16.91 12.04 -28.24
N CYS A 190 -17.29 11.32 -27.17
CA CYS A 190 -17.67 9.89 -27.32
C CYS A 190 -18.56 9.24 -26.22
N GLN A 191 -19.39 8.23 -26.55
CA GLN A 191 -20.30 7.49 -25.65
C GLN A 191 -19.63 6.83 -24.40
N LEU A 192 -18.33 6.51 -24.47
CA LEU A 192 -17.51 6.10 -23.32
C LEU A 192 -17.46 7.16 -22.19
N GLN A 193 -17.88 8.41 -22.47
CA GLN A 193 -18.06 9.51 -21.52
C GLN A 193 -19.01 9.19 -20.36
N GLN A 194 -20.19 8.63 -20.62
CA GLN A 194 -21.23 8.52 -19.59
C GLN A 194 -20.82 7.52 -18.51
N THR A 195 -20.25 6.39 -18.91
CA THR A 195 -19.77 5.36 -17.96
C THR A 195 -18.58 5.87 -17.15
N ALA A 196 -17.62 6.56 -17.78
CA ALA A 196 -16.49 7.16 -17.07
C ALA A 196 -16.93 8.30 -16.13
N PHE A 197 -17.89 9.12 -16.56
CA PHE A 197 -18.47 10.21 -15.77
C PHE A 197 -19.25 9.70 -14.56
N LEU A 198 -20.13 8.70 -14.72
CA LEU A 198 -20.88 8.09 -13.62
C LEU A 198 -19.93 7.47 -12.60
N ARG A 199 -18.93 6.71 -13.06
CA ARG A 199 -17.93 6.08 -12.19
C ARG A 199 -17.05 7.08 -11.44
N MET A 200 -16.71 8.21 -12.07
CA MET A 200 -15.98 9.31 -11.41
C MET A 200 -16.87 10.10 -10.43
N THR A 201 -18.15 10.28 -10.76
CA THR A 201 -19.14 10.86 -9.86
C THR A 201 -19.34 9.98 -8.63
N ASP A 202 -19.34 8.66 -8.80
CA ASP A 202 -19.41 7.71 -7.69
C ASP A 202 -18.20 7.82 -6.75
N VAL A 203 -16.98 7.94 -7.29
CA VAL A 203 -15.75 8.18 -6.50
C VAL A 203 -15.89 9.45 -5.65
N VAL A 204 -16.37 10.54 -6.26
CA VAL A 204 -16.56 11.83 -5.60
C VAL A 204 -17.68 11.77 -4.55
N LEU A 205 -18.84 11.21 -4.89
CA LEU A 205 -19.97 11.06 -3.98
C LEU A 205 -19.61 10.19 -2.78
N ILE A 206 -18.90 9.08 -2.99
CA ILE A 206 -18.41 8.22 -1.90
C ILE A 206 -17.42 8.98 -1.01
N ALA A 207 -16.53 9.77 -1.60
CA ALA A 207 -15.59 10.60 -0.84
C ALA A 207 -16.32 11.60 0.08
N LEU A 208 -17.29 12.34 -0.49
CA LEU A 208 -18.06 13.36 0.22
C LEU A 208 -19.00 12.76 1.28
N THR A 209 -19.68 11.65 0.97
CA THR A 209 -20.66 11.03 1.89
C THR A 209 -19.99 10.31 3.06
N ARG A 210 -18.78 9.76 2.89
CA ARG A 210 -18.05 9.09 3.99
C ARG A 210 -17.39 10.05 4.95
N GLN A 211 -17.00 11.25 4.51
CA GLN A 211 -16.47 12.30 5.40
C GLN A 211 -17.55 12.87 6.35
N CYS A 212 -18.84 12.79 5.99
CA CYS A 212 -19.93 13.36 6.76
C CYS A 212 -20.54 12.45 7.85
N ARG A 213 -19.98 11.27 8.17
CA ARG A 213 -20.44 10.52 9.34
C ARG A 213 -19.67 10.98 10.59
N PRO A 214 -20.27 11.80 11.49
CA PRO A 214 -19.73 11.92 12.83
C PRO A 214 -19.73 10.52 13.49
N PRO A 215 -18.77 10.21 14.37
CA PRO A 215 -18.81 8.99 15.15
C PRO A 215 -20.16 8.95 15.88
N ILE A 216 -20.92 7.87 15.64
CA ILE A 216 -22.17 7.63 16.37
C ILE A 216 -21.75 7.52 17.85
N PRO A 217 -22.20 8.42 18.74
CA PRO A 217 -21.89 8.26 20.15
C PRO A 217 -22.48 6.92 20.57
N LEU A 218 -21.60 6.05 21.08
CA LEU A 218 -22.02 4.83 21.75
C LEU A 218 -22.96 5.26 22.87
N LYS A 219 -24.24 4.92 22.75
CA LYS A 219 -25.16 5.02 23.88
C LYS A 219 -24.68 3.99 24.89
N ASP A 220 -24.09 4.48 25.98
CA ASP A 220 -23.81 3.70 27.16
C ASP A 220 -25.08 2.94 27.58
N LYS A 221 -24.94 1.63 27.71
CA LYS A 221 -25.91 0.75 28.36
C LYS A 221 -25.39 0.44 29.76
#